data_AF-A0A525D6N9-F1
#
_entry.id   AF-A0A525D6N9-F1
#
_cell.length_a   1.000
_cell.length_b   1.000
_cell.length_c   1.000
_cell.angle_alpha   90.00
_cell.angle_beta   90.00
_cell.angle_gamma   90.00
#
_symmetry.space_group_name_H-M   'P 1'
#
loop_
_entity.id
_entity.type
_entity.pdbx_description
1 polymer ?
#
loop_
_entity_poly.entity_id
_entity_poly.type
_entity_poly.pdbx_seq_one_letter_code
_entity_poly.pdbx_strand_id
1 'polypeptide(L)'
;MTKQLDTFRDAIFLVTEENACPLYNVGDELKVENFGFSISSYKPGCLYLSQEIARIVASRDSFGGFAKLGSQKNRFDCGGCEGKIFFEFKKEKDFATLQMKLLKETEEKKRKQHLDRFFGVLRKLDIFKSLDDDSLSDLTLLLELKTIPIGKQVAKKGDPGHYLFIILSGGVEFKSEEGAKLSEMKAGEIFGEMSLLAGDPVAASVYTVANTQVAMLSIKNFKHVLQKYPVLQLFLLKLLVDRAQANALKSGNITSGMTGELDEIATVDLFQLINSSQKTGTVTFALDDGKAMVFFRDGEIIYARYLKERNKQAITALLGVSSGHFTYARGIPKELDNVPPIGGFMGLMMEGVQSIDEDSAQGV
;
A
#
# COMPACT_ATOMS: atom_id res chain seq x y z
N MET A 1 -41.65 -18.17 -44.17
CA MET A 1 -41.06 -17.79 -42.86
C MET A 1 -39.66 -17.29 -43.09
N THR A 2 -39.53 -15.99 -43.36
CA THR A 2 -38.23 -15.33 -43.57
C THR A 2 -37.62 -15.10 -42.19
N LYS A 3 -36.49 -15.76 -41.87
CA LYS A 3 -35.70 -15.45 -40.67
C LYS A 3 -35.27 -13.99 -40.77
N GLN A 4 -35.90 -13.11 -39.99
CA GLN A 4 -35.40 -11.76 -39.76
C GLN A 4 -34.06 -11.93 -39.05
N LEU A 5 -32.96 -11.64 -39.74
CA LEU A 5 -31.68 -11.44 -39.09
C LEU A 5 -31.83 -10.20 -38.19
N ASP A 6 -31.58 -10.36 -36.90
CA ASP A 6 -31.42 -9.23 -35.98
C ASP A 6 -30.29 -8.35 -36.51
N THR A 7 -30.64 -7.18 -37.02
CA THR A 7 -29.69 -6.19 -37.54
C THR A 7 -29.00 -5.52 -36.37
N PHE A 8 -27.86 -6.08 -35.95
CA PHE A 8 -26.91 -5.41 -35.07
C PHE A 8 -26.44 -4.11 -35.75
N ARG A 9 -26.37 -3.03 -34.97
CA ARG A 9 -25.92 -1.71 -35.42
C ARG A 9 -24.56 -1.38 -34.82
N ASP A 10 -23.63 -0.90 -35.62
CA ASP A 10 -22.40 -0.36 -35.07
C ASP A 10 -22.72 0.89 -34.24
N ALA A 11 -22.08 1.02 -33.08
CA ALA A 11 -22.44 2.01 -32.09
C ALA A 11 -21.28 2.34 -31.16
N ILE A 12 -21.15 3.63 -30.82
CA ILE A 12 -20.21 4.10 -29.80
C ILE A 12 -21.03 4.62 -28.64
N PHE A 13 -20.70 4.21 -27.42
CA PHE A 13 -21.28 4.72 -26.18
C PHE A 13 -20.20 5.38 -25.33
N LEU A 14 -20.54 6.44 -24.61
CA LEU A 14 -19.65 7.15 -23.69
C LEU A 14 -20.16 7.01 -22.26
N VAL A 15 -19.31 6.60 -21.32
CA VAL A 15 -19.65 6.57 -19.90
C VAL A 15 -19.73 8.00 -19.36
N THR A 16 -20.93 8.41 -18.92
CA THR A 16 -21.19 9.78 -18.43
C THR A 16 -21.15 9.87 -16.91
N GLU A 17 -21.51 8.80 -16.21
CA GLU A 17 -21.47 8.73 -14.75
C GLU A 17 -21.00 7.34 -14.29
N GLU A 18 -20.31 7.31 -13.16
CA GLU A 18 -19.79 6.09 -12.56
C GLU A 18 -20.01 6.10 -11.05
N ASN A 19 -20.55 5.00 -10.54
CA ASN A 19 -20.75 4.77 -9.12
C ASN A 19 -20.26 3.35 -8.75
N ALA A 20 -19.08 3.28 -8.16
CA ALA A 20 -18.44 2.05 -7.67
C ALA A 20 -18.23 0.93 -8.72
N CYS A 21 -18.13 1.28 -10.00
CA CYS A 21 -17.77 0.33 -11.04
C CYS A 21 -16.30 -0.09 -10.90
N PRO A 22 -15.99 -1.39 -10.81
CA PRO A 22 -14.62 -1.85 -10.65
C PRO A 22 -13.78 -1.71 -11.92
N LEU A 23 -14.41 -1.61 -13.10
CA LEU A 23 -13.74 -1.72 -14.40
C LEU A 23 -13.69 -0.43 -15.20
N TYR A 24 -14.74 0.40 -15.12
CA TYR A 24 -14.89 1.57 -15.98
C TYR A 24 -14.96 2.86 -15.17
N ASN A 25 -14.63 3.96 -15.83
CA ASN A 25 -14.66 5.31 -15.28
C ASN A 25 -15.43 6.25 -16.23
N VAL A 26 -15.84 7.41 -15.72
CA VAL A 26 -16.42 8.48 -16.55
C VAL A 26 -15.45 8.87 -17.67
N GLY A 27 -15.96 8.95 -18.90
CA GLY A 27 -15.21 9.28 -20.11
C GLY A 27 -14.76 8.07 -20.94
N ASP A 28 -14.92 6.84 -20.46
CA ASP A 28 -14.59 5.64 -21.24
C ASP A 28 -15.50 5.51 -22.48
N GLU A 29 -14.93 5.14 -23.64
CA GLU A 29 -15.71 4.83 -24.84
C GLU A 29 -15.88 3.31 -25.01
N LEU A 30 -17.11 2.91 -25.27
CA LEU A 30 -17.54 1.53 -25.44
C LEU A 30 -18.03 1.39 -26.88
N LYS A 31 -17.36 0.57 -27.68
CA LYS A 31 -17.60 0.47 -29.12
C LYS A 31 -18.14 -0.91 -29.48
N VAL A 32 -19.16 -0.93 -30.31
CA VAL A 32 -19.67 -2.13 -30.96
C VAL A 32 -19.41 -1.95 -32.44
N GLU A 33 -18.54 -2.79 -32.99
CA GLU A 33 -18.22 -2.81 -34.41
C GLU A 33 -18.20 -4.27 -34.88
N ASN A 34 -18.90 -4.60 -35.97
CA ASN A 34 -18.89 -5.95 -36.58
C ASN A 34 -19.19 -7.10 -35.58
N PHE A 35 -20.22 -6.96 -34.74
CA PHE A 35 -20.58 -7.92 -33.67
C PHE A 35 -19.54 -8.08 -32.55
N GLY A 36 -18.46 -7.28 -32.57
CA GLY A 36 -17.44 -7.23 -31.53
C GLY A 36 -17.68 -6.08 -30.57
N PHE A 37 -17.57 -6.36 -29.27
CA PHE A 37 -17.54 -5.33 -28.23
C PHE A 37 -16.08 -4.98 -27.91
N SER A 38 -15.71 -3.71 -28.06
CA SER A 38 -14.38 -3.19 -27.78
C SER A 38 -14.46 -1.94 -26.93
N ILE A 39 -13.37 -1.62 -26.23
CA ILE A 39 -13.30 -0.52 -25.26
C ILE A 39 -12.07 0.30 -25.61
N SER A 40 -12.15 1.64 -25.51
CA SER A 40 -11.08 2.55 -25.95
C SER A 40 -9.80 2.55 -25.10
N SER A 41 -9.61 1.54 -24.26
CA SER A 41 -8.45 1.39 -23.38
C SER A 41 -8.20 -0.10 -23.10
N TYR A 42 -7.01 -0.45 -22.62
CA TYR A 42 -6.55 -1.81 -22.26
C TYR A 42 -7.31 -2.42 -21.06
N LYS A 43 -8.56 -2.00 -20.86
CA LYS A 43 -9.45 -2.44 -19.79
C LYS A 43 -10.09 -3.77 -20.16
N PRO A 44 -10.29 -4.66 -19.18
CA PRO A 44 -10.96 -5.92 -19.41
C PRO A 44 -12.42 -5.70 -19.85
N GLY A 45 -12.89 -6.54 -20.76
CA GLY A 45 -14.29 -6.56 -21.18
C GLY A 45 -15.19 -7.11 -20.09
N CYS A 46 -16.02 -6.26 -19.50
CA CYS A 46 -17.09 -6.68 -18.59
C CYS A 46 -18.18 -7.43 -19.37
N LEU A 47 -18.34 -8.72 -19.08
CA LEU A 47 -19.35 -9.56 -19.74
C LEU A 47 -20.77 -9.02 -19.52
N TYR A 48 -21.08 -8.54 -18.32
CA TYR A 48 -22.39 -7.97 -18.01
C TYR A 48 -22.69 -6.75 -18.87
N LEU A 49 -21.73 -5.81 -18.94
CA LEU A 49 -21.87 -4.63 -19.79
C LEU A 49 -21.96 -5.00 -21.28
N SER A 50 -21.16 -5.97 -21.74
CA SER A 50 -21.20 -6.41 -23.14
C SER A 50 -22.56 -7.02 -23.52
N GLN A 51 -23.23 -7.72 -22.59
CA GLN A 51 -24.56 -8.27 -22.80
C GLN A 51 -25.61 -7.17 -22.84
N GLU A 52 -25.54 -6.20 -21.94
CA GLU A 52 -26.46 -5.05 -21.93
C GLU A 52 -26.29 -4.21 -23.21
N ILE A 53 -25.05 -3.94 -23.62
CA ILE A 53 -24.78 -3.23 -24.87
C ILE A 53 -25.24 -4.03 -26.09
N ALA A 54 -25.01 -5.35 -26.12
CA ALA A 54 -25.51 -6.21 -27.18
C ALA A 54 -27.05 -6.17 -27.26
N ARG A 55 -27.76 -6.16 -26.12
CA ARG A 55 -29.22 -6.00 -26.07
C ARG A 55 -29.66 -4.64 -26.61
N ILE A 56 -28.98 -3.56 -26.21
CA ILE A 56 -29.28 -2.19 -26.66
C ILE A 56 -29.09 -2.07 -28.17
N VAL A 57 -28.02 -2.65 -28.71
CA VAL A 57 -27.69 -2.60 -30.13
C VAL A 57 -28.58 -3.51 -30.99
N ALA A 58 -29.00 -4.65 -30.45
CA ALA A 58 -29.94 -5.56 -31.11
C ALA A 58 -31.40 -5.10 -30.99
N SER A 59 -31.71 -4.14 -30.11
CA SER A 59 -33.07 -3.64 -29.96
C SER A 59 -33.51 -2.86 -31.20
N ARG A 60 -34.80 -2.93 -31.53
CA ARG A 60 -35.39 -2.16 -32.63
C ARG A 60 -35.60 -0.69 -32.27
N ASP A 61 -35.25 -0.27 -31.07
CA ASP A 61 -35.42 1.12 -30.65
C ASP A 61 -34.55 2.01 -31.54
N SER A 62 -35.17 3.09 -32.03
CA SER A 62 -34.47 4.10 -32.80
C SER A 62 -33.44 4.76 -31.88
N PHE A 63 -32.15 4.75 -32.24
CA PHE A 63 -31.13 5.62 -31.64
C PHE A 63 -31.38 7.14 -31.92
N GLY A 64 -32.60 7.49 -32.30
CA GLY A 64 -33.04 8.83 -32.69
C GLY A 64 -34.25 8.77 -33.63
N GLY A 65 -35.45 8.87 -33.07
CA GLY A 65 -36.58 9.50 -33.75
C GLY A 65 -36.97 10.72 -32.93
N PHE A 66 -37.01 11.91 -33.54
CA PHE A 66 -37.44 13.14 -32.88
C PHE A 66 -38.82 12.94 -32.21
N ALA A 67 -38.83 12.76 -30.89
CA ALA A 67 -40.04 13.03 -30.12
C ALA A 67 -40.15 14.56 -29.99
N LYS A 68 -41.04 15.15 -30.79
CA LYS A 68 -41.67 16.42 -30.39
C LYS A 68 -42.34 16.14 -29.04
N LEU A 69 -41.94 16.90 -28.03
CA LEU A 69 -42.28 16.80 -26.59
C LEU A 69 -41.51 15.70 -25.82
N GLY A 70 -40.69 16.15 -24.85
CA GLY A 70 -40.25 15.34 -23.71
C GLY A 70 -38.87 14.71 -23.87
N SER A 71 -37.86 15.39 -23.35
CA SER A 71 -36.50 14.90 -23.09
C SER A 71 -36.49 13.58 -22.30
N GLN A 72 -35.55 12.67 -22.63
CA GLN A 72 -34.99 11.54 -21.83
C GLN A 72 -35.11 10.11 -22.44
N LYS A 73 -34.39 9.80 -23.52
CA LYS A 73 -34.08 8.39 -23.89
C LYS A 73 -32.66 8.16 -24.47
N ASN A 74 -31.67 8.95 -24.05
CA ASN A 74 -30.27 8.75 -24.50
C ASN A 74 -29.35 8.15 -23.44
N ARG A 75 -29.85 7.93 -22.22
CA ARG A 75 -29.07 7.47 -21.07
C ARG A 75 -29.42 6.03 -20.75
N PHE A 76 -28.42 5.17 -20.85
CA PHE A 76 -28.47 3.75 -20.50
C PHE A 76 -27.70 3.52 -19.21
N ASP A 77 -27.95 2.40 -18.54
CA ASP A 77 -27.24 2.03 -17.33
C ASP A 77 -26.83 0.57 -17.34
N CYS A 78 -25.70 0.30 -16.70
CA CYS A 78 -25.23 -1.04 -16.41
C CYS A 78 -25.17 -1.19 -14.89
N GLY A 79 -26.13 -1.92 -14.32
CA GLY A 79 -26.13 -2.30 -12.91
C GLY A 79 -25.23 -3.50 -12.64
N GLY A 80 -23.94 -3.38 -12.98
CA GLY A 80 -22.97 -4.48 -12.89
C GLY A 80 -22.75 -5.02 -11.47
N CYS A 81 -21.83 -5.97 -11.34
CA CYS A 81 -21.62 -6.82 -10.15
C CYS A 81 -21.48 -6.09 -8.80
N GLU A 82 -20.86 -4.91 -8.76
CA GLU A 82 -20.60 -4.16 -7.51
C GLU A 82 -20.88 -2.65 -7.64
N GLY A 83 -21.31 -2.18 -8.83
CA GLY A 83 -21.45 -0.77 -9.11
C GLY A 83 -22.21 -0.49 -10.40
N LYS A 84 -22.61 0.78 -10.57
CA LYS A 84 -23.46 1.25 -11.65
C LYS A 84 -22.73 2.29 -12.50
N ILE A 85 -22.73 2.09 -13.81
CA ILE A 85 -22.33 3.13 -14.76
C ILE A 85 -23.54 3.58 -15.56
N PHE A 86 -23.55 4.85 -15.94
CA PHE A 86 -24.46 5.38 -16.95
C PHE A 86 -23.66 5.73 -18.20
N PHE A 87 -24.23 5.42 -19.36
CA PHE A 87 -23.59 5.66 -20.63
C PHE A 87 -24.59 6.12 -21.66
N GLU A 88 -24.13 6.93 -22.62
CA GLU A 88 -24.97 7.54 -23.64
C GLU A 88 -24.49 7.19 -25.04
N PHE A 89 -25.44 7.00 -25.96
CA PHE A 89 -25.11 6.74 -27.37
C PHE A 89 -24.48 7.98 -28.01
N LYS A 90 -23.27 7.80 -28.52
CA LYS A 90 -22.52 8.77 -29.32
C LYS A 90 -22.82 8.47 -30.78
N LYS A 91 -23.73 9.25 -31.37
CA LYS A 91 -24.15 9.14 -32.78
C LYS A 91 -22.95 8.87 -33.68
N GLU A 92 -22.99 7.75 -34.41
CA GLU A 92 -22.01 7.44 -35.44
C GLU A 92 -21.93 8.63 -36.38
N LYS A 93 -20.74 9.23 -36.39
CA LYS A 93 -20.40 10.26 -37.35
C LYS A 93 -19.69 9.52 -38.49
N ASP A 94 -20.46 9.16 -39.52
CA ASP A 94 -19.91 8.94 -40.88
C ASP A 94 -19.15 10.18 -41.41
N PHE A 95 -19.18 11.28 -40.67
CA PHE A 95 -18.24 12.40 -40.79
C PHE A 95 -17.38 12.49 -39.53
N ALA A 96 -16.38 11.62 -39.41
CA ALA A 96 -15.20 11.99 -38.64
C ALA A 96 -14.63 13.24 -39.32
N THR A 97 -15.00 14.41 -38.79
CA THR A 97 -14.53 15.70 -39.31
C THR A 97 -13.00 15.67 -39.32
N LEU A 98 -12.38 16.44 -40.21
CA LEU A 98 -10.92 16.55 -40.23
C LEU A 98 -10.37 16.83 -38.82
N GLN A 99 -11.06 17.66 -38.04
CA GLN A 99 -10.79 17.89 -36.61
C GLN A 99 -10.78 16.63 -35.74
N MET A 100 -11.71 15.68 -35.93
CA MET A 100 -11.78 14.44 -35.16
C MET A 100 -10.74 13.41 -35.58
N LYS A 101 -10.45 13.27 -36.88
CA LYS A 101 -9.33 12.42 -37.36
C LYS A 101 -8.00 12.98 -36.86
N LEU A 102 -7.81 14.29 -36.96
CA LEU A 102 -6.66 14.98 -36.39
C LEU A 102 -6.60 14.79 -34.87
N LEU A 103 -7.73 14.82 -34.14
CA LEU A 103 -7.74 14.56 -32.69
C LEU A 103 -7.25 13.14 -32.38
N LYS A 104 -7.76 12.13 -33.09
CA LYS A 104 -7.42 10.71 -32.89
C LYS A 104 -5.96 10.42 -33.26
N GLU A 105 -5.47 10.97 -34.36
CA GLU A 105 -4.05 10.93 -34.73
C GLU A 105 -3.17 11.66 -33.70
N THR A 106 -3.65 12.79 -33.17
CA THR A 106 -2.93 13.53 -32.12
C THR A 106 -2.91 12.73 -30.81
N GLU A 107 -3.98 12.02 -30.47
CA GLU A 107 -4.07 11.13 -29.31
C GLU A 107 -3.16 9.92 -29.48
N GLU A 108 -3.16 9.25 -30.63
CA GLU A 108 -2.27 8.13 -30.92
C GLU A 108 -0.79 8.58 -30.95
N LYS A 109 -0.51 9.76 -31.51
CA LYS A 109 0.83 10.35 -31.50
C LYS A 109 1.26 10.73 -30.09
N LYS A 110 0.38 11.32 -29.28
CA LYS A 110 0.62 11.58 -27.85
C LYS A 110 0.83 10.28 -27.10
N ARG A 111 0.06 9.22 -27.37
CA ARG A 111 0.18 7.89 -26.78
C ARG A 111 1.53 7.27 -27.12
N LYS A 112 1.95 7.32 -28.39
CA LYS A 112 3.25 6.82 -28.83
C LYS A 112 4.41 7.62 -28.21
N GLN A 113 4.28 8.94 -28.16
CA GLN A 113 5.21 9.80 -27.43
C GLN A 113 5.23 9.52 -25.93
N HIS A 114 4.09 9.16 -25.34
CA HIS A 114 3.98 8.74 -23.95
C HIS A 114 4.78 7.45 -23.76
N LEU A 115 4.46 6.39 -24.51
CA LEU A 115 5.18 5.11 -24.52
C LEU A 115 6.69 5.33 -24.62
N ASP A 116 7.16 6.08 -25.63
CA ASP A 116 8.58 6.33 -25.86
C ASP A 116 9.25 7.09 -24.69
N ARG A 117 8.50 7.97 -24.01
CA ARG A 117 9.00 8.76 -22.87
C ARG A 117 9.20 7.92 -21.61
N PHE A 118 8.34 6.94 -21.38
CA PHE A 118 8.38 6.10 -20.17
C PHE A 118 9.21 4.85 -20.35
N PHE A 119 9.10 4.20 -21.51
CA PHE A 119 9.59 2.85 -21.71
C PHE A 119 11.07 2.72 -21.37
N GLY A 120 11.91 3.64 -21.86
CA GLY A 120 13.35 3.63 -21.58
C GLY A 120 13.73 3.86 -20.12
N VAL A 121 12.89 4.57 -19.36
CA VAL A 121 13.12 4.81 -17.91
C VAL A 121 12.59 3.63 -17.11
N LEU A 122 11.37 3.17 -17.39
CA LEU A 122 10.72 2.07 -16.69
C LEU A 122 11.46 0.74 -16.91
N ARG A 123 11.96 0.47 -18.12
CA ARG A 123 12.75 -0.75 -18.41
C ARG A 123 14.01 -0.86 -17.54
N LYS A 124 14.56 0.27 -17.07
CA LYS A 124 15.75 0.29 -16.19
C LYS A 124 15.41 -0.02 -14.74
N LEU A 125 14.14 0.04 -14.34
CA LEU A 125 13.73 -0.18 -12.96
C LEU A 125 13.67 -1.66 -12.65
N ASP A 126 14.20 -2.03 -11.48
CA ASP A 126 14.30 -3.43 -11.06
C ASP A 126 12.94 -4.14 -11.01
N ILE A 127 11.88 -3.41 -10.64
CA ILE A 127 10.50 -3.96 -10.58
C ILE A 127 10.01 -4.46 -11.94
N PHE A 128 10.47 -3.87 -13.05
CA PHE A 128 9.98 -4.16 -14.40
C PHE A 128 10.90 -5.07 -15.21
N LYS A 129 12.06 -5.48 -14.66
CA LYS A 129 13.01 -6.38 -15.35
C LYS A 129 12.39 -7.72 -15.74
N SER A 130 11.44 -8.20 -14.94
CA SER A 130 10.75 -9.48 -15.11
C SER A 130 9.66 -9.45 -16.18
N LEU A 131 9.29 -8.27 -16.69
CA LEU A 131 8.30 -8.13 -17.75
C LEU A 131 8.97 -8.16 -19.12
N ASP A 132 8.31 -8.72 -20.12
CA ASP A 132 8.69 -8.53 -21.53
C ASP A 132 8.28 -7.13 -22.03
N ASP A 133 8.74 -6.78 -23.22
CA ASP A 133 8.55 -5.44 -23.77
C ASP A 133 7.08 -5.14 -24.11
N ASP A 134 6.32 -6.16 -24.51
CA ASP A 134 4.89 -6.03 -24.78
C ASP A 134 4.11 -5.78 -23.48
N SER A 135 4.40 -6.56 -22.43
CA SER A 135 3.77 -6.41 -21.11
C SER A 135 4.11 -5.09 -20.45
N LEU A 136 5.37 -4.63 -20.60
CA LEU A 136 5.78 -3.32 -20.11
C LEU A 136 5.09 -2.20 -20.89
N SER A 137 4.95 -2.34 -22.21
CA SER A 137 4.21 -1.40 -23.05
C SER A 137 2.75 -1.30 -22.62
N ASP A 138 2.08 -2.43 -22.39
CA ASP A 138 0.71 -2.45 -21.86
C ASP A 138 0.61 -1.73 -20.51
N LEU A 139 1.57 -1.97 -19.60
CA LEU A 139 1.60 -1.33 -18.29
C LEU A 139 1.76 0.19 -18.41
N THR A 140 2.62 0.66 -19.32
CA THR A 140 2.86 2.10 -19.50
C THR A 140 1.62 2.88 -19.95
N LEU A 141 0.64 2.20 -20.54
CA LEU A 141 -0.62 2.78 -21.01
C LEU A 141 -1.63 2.96 -19.88
N LEU A 142 -1.41 2.31 -18.74
CA LEU A 142 -2.20 2.45 -17.52
C LEU A 142 -1.66 3.53 -16.58
N LEU A 143 -0.48 4.09 -16.89
CA LEU A 143 0.20 5.10 -16.10
C LEU A 143 -0.17 6.52 -16.55
N GLU A 144 -0.34 7.41 -15.58
CA GLU A 144 -0.53 8.84 -15.81
C GLU A 144 0.74 9.62 -15.48
N LEU A 145 1.20 10.50 -16.37
CA LEU A 145 2.34 11.38 -16.10
C LEU A 145 1.92 12.61 -15.32
N LYS A 146 2.66 12.93 -14.26
CA LYS A 146 2.52 14.22 -13.57
C LYS A 146 3.87 14.84 -13.29
N THR A 147 4.03 16.09 -13.69
CA THR A 147 5.16 16.93 -13.28
C THR A 147 4.71 17.79 -12.11
N ILE A 148 5.42 17.69 -11.00
CA ILE A 148 5.10 18.36 -9.75
C ILE A 148 6.25 19.33 -9.41
N PRO A 149 6.00 20.63 -9.31
CA PRO A 149 7.02 21.61 -8.93
C PRO A 149 7.58 21.36 -7.53
N ILE A 150 8.82 21.76 -7.29
CA ILE A 150 9.49 21.69 -5.97
C ILE A 150 8.62 22.26 -4.83
N GLY A 151 8.68 21.60 -3.67
CA GLY A 151 7.99 22.00 -2.44
C GLY A 151 6.48 21.71 -2.42
N LYS A 152 5.92 21.16 -3.50
CA LYS A 152 4.49 20.79 -3.56
C LYS A 152 4.22 19.44 -2.90
N GLN A 153 3.09 19.36 -2.21
CA GLN A 153 2.59 18.14 -1.60
C GLN A 153 2.07 17.17 -2.68
N VAL A 154 2.52 15.91 -2.61
CA VAL A 154 2.13 14.84 -3.52
C VAL A 154 1.04 13.96 -2.89
N ALA A 155 1.19 13.67 -1.60
CA ALA A 155 0.23 12.90 -0.81
C ALA A 155 0.19 13.45 0.63
N LYS A 156 -0.93 13.29 1.31
CA LYS A 156 -1.15 13.78 2.67
C LYS A 156 -1.41 12.62 3.61
N LYS A 157 -0.77 12.63 4.77
CA LYS A 157 -0.99 11.63 5.83
C LYS A 157 -2.48 11.55 6.19
N GLY A 158 -2.99 10.32 6.36
CA GLY A 158 -4.36 10.05 6.76
C GLY A 158 -5.38 10.07 5.62
N ASP A 159 -5.03 10.61 4.45
CA ASP A 159 -5.90 10.50 3.28
C ASP A 159 -5.90 9.04 2.77
N PRO A 160 -6.98 8.60 2.10
CA PRO A 160 -7.00 7.29 1.46
C PRO A 160 -5.91 7.19 0.36
N GLY A 161 -5.13 6.11 0.38
CA GLY A 161 -4.13 5.87 -0.65
C GLY A 161 -4.77 5.35 -1.94
N HIS A 162 -4.92 6.22 -2.94
CA HIS A 162 -5.56 5.86 -4.21
C HIS A 162 -4.59 5.57 -5.36
N TYR A 163 -3.29 5.85 -5.19
CA TYR A 163 -2.32 5.78 -6.27
C TYR A 163 -0.99 5.20 -5.80
N LEU A 164 -0.37 4.41 -6.68
CA LEU A 164 1.05 4.07 -6.65
C LEU A 164 1.79 5.14 -7.45
N PHE A 165 2.96 5.55 -6.97
CA PHE A 165 3.81 6.55 -7.61
C PHE A 165 5.17 5.93 -7.95
N ILE A 166 5.65 6.16 -9.17
CA ILE A 166 6.99 5.80 -9.61
C ILE A 166 7.73 7.10 -9.92
N ILE A 167 8.86 7.35 -9.26
CA ILE A 167 9.63 8.57 -9.45
C ILE A 167 10.50 8.40 -10.70
N LEU A 168 10.26 9.20 -11.74
CA LEU A 168 11.00 9.12 -13.00
C LEU A 168 12.23 10.03 -12.99
N SER A 169 12.08 11.21 -12.39
CA SER A 169 13.14 12.20 -12.24
C SER A 169 12.86 13.10 -11.03
N GLY A 170 13.91 13.64 -10.42
CA GLY A 170 13.78 14.47 -9.21
C GLY A 170 13.76 13.63 -7.94
N GLY A 171 12.96 14.04 -6.96
CA GLY A 171 12.86 13.36 -5.68
C GLY A 171 11.73 13.88 -4.81
N VAL A 172 11.41 13.10 -3.78
CA VAL A 172 10.41 13.44 -2.77
C VAL A 172 10.96 13.16 -1.37
N GLU A 173 10.43 13.87 -0.38
CA GLU A 173 10.66 13.61 1.03
C GLU A 173 9.35 13.31 1.74
N PHE A 174 9.44 12.40 2.70
CA PHE A 174 8.35 12.04 3.60
C PHE A 174 8.53 12.83 4.89
N LYS A 175 7.48 13.46 5.38
CA LYS A 175 7.49 14.25 6.62
C LYS A 175 6.53 13.70 7.66
N SER A 176 6.93 13.79 8.93
CA SER A 176 6.04 13.60 10.07
C SER A 176 5.02 14.74 10.17
N GLU A 177 4.04 14.61 11.07
CA GLU A 177 3.10 15.71 11.36
C GLU A 177 3.81 16.94 11.94
N GLU A 178 4.90 16.73 12.67
CA GLU A 178 5.77 17.77 13.22
C GLU A 178 6.68 18.41 12.16
N GLY A 179 6.60 17.97 10.90
CA GLY A 179 7.38 18.49 9.78
C GLY A 179 8.80 17.92 9.69
N ALA A 180 9.20 17.00 10.58
CA ALA A 180 10.49 16.34 10.56
C ALA A 180 10.60 15.40 9.35
N LYS A 181 11.76 15.42 8.68
CA LYS A 181 12.04 14.55 7.53
C LYS A 181 12.23 13.11 8.00
N LEU A 182 11.35 12.22 7.55
CA LEU A 182 11.38 10.78 7.85
C LEU A 182 12.24 10.01 6.86
N SER A 183 12.10 10.31 5.58
CA SER A 183 12.86 9.68 4.51
C SER A 183 12.86 10.53 3.24
N GLU A 184 13.74 10.20 2.31
CA GLU A 184 13.79 10.77 0.97
C GLU A 184 13.82 9.63 -0.05
N MET A 185 13.16 9.83 -1.17
CA MET A 185 13.17 8.91 -2.31
C MET A 185 13.50 9.68 -3.59
N LYS A 186 14.24 9.03 -4.48
CA LYS A 186 14.79 9.58 -5.71
C LYS A 186 14.25 8.85 -6.93
N ALA A 187 14.65 9.33 -8.11
CA ALA A 187 14.36 8.67 -9.38
C ALA A 187 14.68 7.17 -9.34
N GLY A 188 13.71 6.37 -9.79
CA GLY A 188 13.73 4.92 -9.79
C GLY A 188 13.01 4.25 -8.62
N GLU A 189 12.71 5.00 -7.57
CA GLU A 189 11.99 4.49 -6.42
C GLU A 189 10.47 4.65 -6.57
N ILE A 190 9.73 3.84 -5.81
CA ILE A 190 8.27 3.71 -5.89
C ILE A 190 7.67 4.02 -4.51
N PHE A 191 6.50 4.62 -4.42
CA PHE A 191 5.81 4.79 -3.13
C PHE A 191 4.30 4.74 -3.27
N GLY A 192 3.61 4.60 -2.13
CA GLY A 192 2.15 4.44 -2.07
C GLY A 192 1.70 2.99 -2.12
N GLU A 193 2.62 2.05 -2.30
CA GLU A 193 2.35 0.60 -2.31
C GLU A 193 1.83 0.11 -0.97
N MET A 194 2.28 0.70 0.14
CA MET A 194 1.81 0.37 1.49
C MET A 194 0.30 0.55 1.60
N SER A 195 -0.22 1.71 1.21
CA SER A 195 -1.66 1.98 1.29
C SER A 195 -2.47 1.10 0.33
N LEU A 196 -1.93 0.79 -0.84
CA LEU A 196 -2.62 -0.06 -1.82
C LEU A 196 -2.64 -1.54 -1.46
N LEU A 197 -1.61 -2.05 -0.78
CA LEU A 197 -1.46 -3.46 -0.43
C LEU A 197 -1.98 -3.79 0.97
N ALA A 198 -1.70 -2.94 1.96
CA ALA A 198 -2.15 -3.15 3.34
C ALA A 198 -3.57 -2.61 3.58
N GLY A 199 -4.06 -1.72 2.71
CA GLY A 199 -5.36 -1.06 2.89
C GLY A 199 -5.34 0.10 3.88
N ASP A 200 -4.17 0.44 4.41
CA ASP A 200 -4.00 1.53 5.36
C ASP A 200 -4.07 2.91 4.68
N PRO A 201 -4.48 3.97 5.39
CA PRO A 201 -4.33 5.34 4.93
C PRO A 201 -2.87 5.69 4.60
N VAL A 202 -2.66 6.82 3.92
CA VAL A 202 -1.30 7.31 3.64
C VAL A 202 -0.54 7.52 4.96
N ALA A 203 0.59 6.82 5.12
CA ALA A 203 1.32 6.77 6.39
C ALA A 203 2.06 8.07 6.75
N ALA A 204 2.49 8.85 5.75
CA ALA A 204 3.22 10.11 5.95
C ALA A 204 2.95 11.08 4.79
N SER A 205 3.03 12.38 5.07
CA SER A 205 2.87 13.41 4.04
C SER A 205 4.11 13.47 3.15
N VAL A 206 3.91 13.55 1.84
CA VAL A 206 4.97 13.50 0.83
C VAL A 206 5.09 14.83 0.13
N TYR A 207 6.30 15.37 0.03
CA TYR A 207 6.59 16.64 -0.62
C TYR A 207 7.72 16.47 -1.64
N THR A 208 7.67 17.22 -2.72
CA THR A 208 8.76 17.24 -3.71
C THR A 208 9.95 18.05 -3.19
N VAL A 209 11.17 17.52 -3.37
CA VAL A 209 12.43 18.24 -3.04
C VAL A 209 13.11 18.85 -4.27
N ALA A 210 12.59 18.56 -5.46
CA ALA A 210 13.00 19.11 -6.74
C ALA A 210 11.78 19.18 -7.68
N ASN A 211 11.94 19.71 -8.89
CA ASN A 211 10.93 19.50 -9.93
C ASN A 211 10.90 18.00 -10.27
N THR A 212 9.81 17.34 -9.87
CA THR A 212 9.72 15.87 -9.86
C THR A 212 8.71 15.40 -10.89
N GLN A 213 9.09 14.43 -11.72
CA GLN A 213 8.18 13.74 -12.62
C GLN A 213 7.84 12.39 -12.01
N VAL A 214 6.55 12.11 -11.89
CA VAL A 214 6.03 10.84 -11.37
C VAL A 214 5.13 10.18 -12.40
N ALA A 215 5.22 8.85 -12.49
CA ALA A 215 4.19 8.02 -13.09
C ALA A 215 3.21 7.58 -11.99
N MET A 216 1.91 7.75 -12.23
CA MET A 216 0.86 7.41 -11.27
C MET A 216 0.06 6.22 -11.79
N LEU A 217 -0.22 5.25 -10.92
CA LEU A 217 -1.08 4.10 -11.21
C LEU A 217 -2.23 4.08 -10.20
N SER A 218 -3.47 4.19 -10.65
CA SER A 218 -4.65 4.19 -9.76
C SER A 218 -4.84 2.83 -9.08
N ILE A 219 -5.53 2.80 -7.93
CA ILE A 219 -5.85 1.55 -7.21
C ILE A 219 -6.59 0.53 -8.08
N LYS A 220 -7.48 0.98 -8.97
CA LYS A 220 -8.20 0.11 -9.92
C LYS A 220 -7.21 -0.53 -10.91
N ASN A 221 -6.35 0.27 -11.53
CA ASN A 221 -5.35 -0.22 -12.48
C ASN A 221 -4.27 -1.05 -11.78
N PHE A 222 -3.90 -0.72 -10.54
CA PHE A 222 -2.94 -1.47 -9.73
C PHE A 222 -3.42 -2.89 -9.47
N LYS A 223 -4.67 -3.06 -9.00
CA LYS A 223 -5.28 -4.39 -8.83
C LYS A 223 -5.28 -5.19 -10.13
N HIS A 224 -5.65 -4.56 -11.24
CA HIS A 224 -5.61 -5.18 -12.56
C HIS A 224 -4.20 -5.64 -12.96
N VAL A 225 -3.19 -4.78 -12.77
CA VAL A 225 -1.79 -5.08 -13.04
C VAL A 225 -1.28 -6.25 -12.20
N LEU A 226 -1.62 -6.33 -10.92
CA LEU A 226 -1.20 -7.45 -10.06
C LEU A 226 -1.85 -8.78 -10.47
N GLN A 227 -3.11 -8.75 -10.91
CA GLN A 227 -3.79 -9.95 -11.42
C GLN A 227 -3.18 -10.43 -12.74
N LYS A 228 -2.85 -9.50 -13.65
CA LYS A 228 -2.23 -9.83 -14.94
C LYS A 228 -0.76 -10.25 -14.80
N TYR A 229 -0.03 -9.63 -13.87
CA TYR A 229 1.40 -9.85 -13.66
C TYR A 229 1.75 -10.17 -12.20
N PRO A 230 1.49 -11.40 -11.72
CA PRO A 230 1.75 -11.80 -10.33
C PRO A 230 3.22 -11.62 -9.90
N VAL A 231 4.15 -11.63 -10.84
CA VAL A 231 5.59 -11.41 -10.57
C VAL A 231 5.86 -10.06 -9.90
N LEU A 232 5.05 -9.04 -10.24
CA LEU A 232 5.17 -7.70 -9.65
C LEU A 232 4.70 -7.68 -8.20
N GLN A 233 3.70 -8.51 -7.87
CA GLN A 233 3.20 -8.63 -6.50
C GLN A 233 4.29 -9.13 -5.56
N LEU A 234 5.05 -10.15 -5.96
CA LEU A 234 6.15 -10.68 -5.16
C LEU A 234 7.24 -9.63 -4.93
N PHE A 235 7.59 -8.85 -5.96
CA PHE A 235 8.54 -7.75 -5.83
C PHE A 235 8.06 -6.70 -4.84
N LEU A 236 6.79 -6.27 -4.94
CA LEU A 236 6.22 -5.27 -4.06
C LEU A 236 6.10 -5.76 -2.60
N LEU A 237 5.78 -7.03 -2.39
CA LEU A 237 5.80 -7.65 -1.05
C LEU A 237 7.20 -7.64 -0.46
N LYS A 238 8.22 -7.98 -1.24
CA LYS A 238 9.62 -7.89 -0.79
C LYS A 238 10.00 -6.45 -0.43
N LEU A 239 9.62 -5.49 -1.29
CA LEU A 239 9.84 -4.06 -1.04
C LEU A 239 9.16 -3.60 0.26
N LEU A 240 7.95 -4.07 0.55
CA LEU A 240 7.25 -3.79 1.81
C LEU A 240 8.00 -4.34 3.02
N VAL A 241 8.52 -5.57 2.94
CA VAL A 241 9.31 -6.18 4.01
C VAL A 241 10.59 -5.38 4.25
N ASP A 242 11.31 -5.04 3.18
CA ASP A 242 12.54 -4.24 3.26
C ASP A 242 12.25 -2.85 3.87
N ARG A 243 11.10 -2.25 3.54
CA ARG A 243 10.66 -0.96 4.10
C ARG A 243 10.19 -1.07 5.54
N ALA A 244 9.47 -2.12 5.92
CA ALA A 244 9.10 -2.35 7.29
C ALA A 244 10.35 -2.50 8.16
N GLN A 245 11.36 -3.23 7.68
CA GLN A 245 12.67 -3.33 8.31
C GLN A 245 13.40 -1.98 8.34
N ALA A 246 13.41 -1.22 7.24
CA ALA A 246 14.08 0.08 7.19
C ALA A 246 13.39 1.17 8.03
N ASN A 247 12.06 1.17 8.11
CA ASN A 247 11.30 2.09 8.95
C ASN A 247 11.41 1.70 10.42
N ALA A 248 11.43 0.40 10.72
CA ALA A 248 11.84 -0.12 12.01
C ALA A 248 13.23 0.41 12.41
N LEU A 249 14.17 0.53 11.46
CA LEU A 249 15.50 1.09 11.70
C LEU A 249 15.53 2.63 11.79
N LYS A 250 14.68 3.35 11.05
CA LYS A 250 14.70 4.83 10.91
C LYS A 250 13.85 5.58 11.93
N SER A 251 12.80 4.97 12.49
CA SER A 251 11.89 5.65 13.42
C SER A 251 12.52 6.04 14.75
N GLY A 252 13.82 5.79 15.00
CA GLY A 252 14.50 6.15 16.26
C GLY A 252 13.95 5.46 17.51
N ASN A 253 12.80 4.83 17.38
CA ASN A 253 12.04 4.07 18.36
C ASN A 253 11.81 2.69 17.76
N ILE A 254 12.88 1.92 17.57
CA ILE A 254 12.81 0.49 17.80
C ILE A 254 14.14 0.07 18.42
N THR A 255 14.13 0.04 19.75
CA THR A 255 14.50 -1.19 20.46
C THR A 255 13.99 -2.39 19.67
N SER A 256 14.84 -3.04 18.85
CA SER A 256 14.49 -4.18 17.98
C SER A 256 13.95 -5.35 18.79
N GLY A 257 12.70 -5.27 19.20
CA GLY A 257 12.16 -6.24 20.12
C GLY A 257 10.73 -6.02 20.54
N MET A 258 10.31 -6.94 21.40
CA MET A 258 8.94 -7.16 21.85
C MET A 258 8.54 -6.06 22.84
N THR A 259 7.40 -5.43 22.62
CA THR A 259 6.77 -4.52 23.59
C THR A 259 5.47 -5.13 24.10
N GLY A 260 5.13 -4.90 25.36
CA GLY A 260 3.89 -5.41 25.95
C GLY A 260 3.64 -4.82 27.34
N GLU A 261 2.51 -5.19 27.93
CA GLU A 261 2.12 -4.80 29.28
C GLU A 261 2.40 -5.94 30.27
N LEU A 262 2.85 -5.61 31.48
CA LEU A 262 3.16 -6.58 32.54
C LEU A 262 1.91 -7.25 33.13
N ASP A 263 0.75 -6.61 32.96
CA ASP A 263 -0.56 -7.15 33.33
C ASP A 263 -0.93 -8.39 32.50
N GLU A 264 -0.40 -8.50 31.27
CA GLU A 264 -0.67 -9.61 30.35
C GLU A 264 0.40 -10.71 30.40
N ILE A 265 1.65 -10.34 30.71
CA ILE A 265 2.79 -11.25 30.77
C ILE A 265 3.64 -10.90 32.00
N ALA A 266 3.68 -11.80 32.97
CA ALA A 266 4.49 -11.62 34.17
C ALA A 266 5.98 -11.51 33.83
N THR A 267 6.72 -10.74 34.64
CA THR A 267 8.17 -10.53 34.47
C THR A 267 8.95 -11.86 34.40
N VAL A 268 8.51 -12.86 35.17
CA VAL A 268 9.06 -14.23 35.17
C VAL A 268 8.96 -14.87 33.77
N ASP A 269 7.77 -14.84 33.18
CA ASP A 269 7.50 -15.47 31.89
C ASP A 269 8.24 -14.76 30.75
N LEU A 270 8.31 -13.42 30.83
CA LEU A 270 9.10 -12.62 29.90
C LEU A 270 10.59 -13.00 29.94
N PHE A 271 11.16 -13.12 31.14
CA PHE A 271 12.55 -13.54 31.30
C PHE A 271 12.78 -14.98 30.83
N GLN A 272 11.86 -15.90 31.14
CA GLN A 272 11.90 -17.29 30.70
C GLN A 272 11.83 -17.40 29.16
N LEU A 273 11.03 -16.57 28.50
CA LEU A 273 10.92 -16.50 27.05
C LEU A 273 12.24 -16.06 26.40
N ILE A 274 12.92 -15.06 26.98
CA ILE A 274 14.20 -14.56 26.48
C ILE A 274 15.31 -15.59 26.70
N ASN A 275 15.32 -16.25 27.86
CA ASN A 275 16.28 -17.32 28.19
C ASN A 275 16.13 -18.52 27.25
N SER A 276 14.92 -19.06 27.11
CA SER A 276 14.63 -20.22 26.26
C SER A 276 14.89 -19.96 24.77
N SER A 277 14.76 -18.72 24.32
CA SER A 277 15.08 -18.32 22.94
C SER A 277 16.53 -17.88 22.73
N GLN A 278 17.39 -17.97 23.76
CA GLN A 278 18.81 -17.62 23.74
C GLN A 278 19.09 -16.25 23.12
N LYS A 279 18.24 -15.27 23.43
CA LYS A 279 18.31 -13.94 22.82
C LYS A 279 19.31 -13.03 23.56
N THR A 280 20.01 -12.21 22.79
CA THR A 280 20.89 -11.13 23.28
C THR A 280 20.23 -9.77 23.07
N GLY A 281 20.01 -9.04 24.16
CA GLY A 281 19.27 -7.78 24.11
C GLY A 281 19.03 -7.12 25.46
N THR A 282 18.34 -5.98 25.43
CA THR A 282 18.01 -5.17 26.60
C THR A 282 16.50 -5.13 26.78
N VAL A 283 16.00 -5.45 27.98
CA VAL A 283 14.62 -5.22 28.38
C VAL A 283 14.59 -3.95 29.22
N THR A 284 13.77 -2.98 28.81
CA THR A 284 13.48 -1.77 29.57
C THR A 284 12.06 -1.84 30.09
N PHE A 285 11.86 -1.53 31.36
CA PHE A 285 10.56 -1.41 31.99
C PHE A 285 10.27 0.05 32.31
N ALA A 286 9.06 0.49 31.99
CA ALA A 286 8.47 1.75 32.43
C ALA A 286 7.39 1.42 33.47
N LEU A 287 7.73 1.67 34.73
CA LEU A 287 6.92 1.36 35.90
C LEU A 287 6.46 2.66 36.56
N ASP A 288 5.49 2.58 37.46
CA ASP A 288 4.90 3.75 38.14
C ASP A 288 5.91 4.52 39.00
N ASP A 289 6.88 3.81 39.57
CA ASP A 289 7.89 4.36 40.49
C ASP A 289 9.25 4.65 39.80
N GLY A 290 9.40 4.30 38.52
CA GLY A 290 10.60 4.60 37.76
C GLY A 290 10.84 3.71 36.56
N LYS A 291 12.09 3.72 36.08
CA LYS A 291 12.52 2.87 34.97
C LYS A 291 13.45 1.78 35.47
N ALA A 292 13.30 0.59 34.91
CA ALA A 292 14.22 -0.51 35.13
C ALA A 292 14.82 -1.01 33.82
N MET A 293 15.99 -1.61 33.90
CA MET A 293 16.71 -2.14 32.74
C MET A 293 17.37 -3.46 33.08
N VAL A 294 17.21 -4.44 32.20
CA VAL A 294 17.83 -5.77 32.31
C VAL A 294 18.49 -6.12 30.99
N PHE A 295 19.74 -6.58 31.05
CA PHE A 295 20.53 -6.93 29.88
C PHE A 295 20.74 -8.45 29.83
N PHE A 296 20.52 -9.01 28.65
CA PHE A 296 20.64 -10.42 28.35
C PHE A 296 21.74 -10.67 27.32
N ARG A 297 22.52 -11.72 27.51
CA ARG A 297 23.44 -12.27 26.52
C ARG A 297 23.23 -13.77 26.41
N ASP A 298 22.89 -14.22 25.22
CA ASP A 298 22.61 -15.61 24.87
C ASP A 298 21.59 -16.27 25.83
N GLY A 299 20.59 -15.49 26.26
CA GLY A 299 19.55 -15.90 27.20
C GLY A 299 19.89 -15.72 28.68
N GLU A 300 21.14 -15.43 29.04
CA GLU A 300 21.56 -15.22 30.44
C GLU A 300 21.55 -13.75 30.84
N ILE A 301 21.23 -13.45 32.10
CA ILE A 301 21.22 -12.08 32.62
C ILE A 301 22.64 -11.65 32.97
N ILE A 302 23.10 -10.55 32.38
CA ILE A 302 24.46 -10.01 32.60
C ILE A 302 24.46 -8.75 33.47
N TYR A 303 23.34 -8.03 33.53
CA TYR A 303 23.20 -6.84 34.35
C TYR A 303 21.72 -6.50 34.54
N ALA A 304 21.37 -6.00 35.73
CA ALA A 304 20.04 -5.48 36.01
C ALA A 304 20.12 -4.22 36.87
N ARG A 305 19.19 -3.29 36.67
CA ARG A 305 19.04 -2.11 37.52
C ARG A 305 17.57 -1.74 37.65
N TYR A 306 17.15 -1.51 38.88
CA TYR A 306 15.84 -0.98 39.20
C TYR A 306 15.99 -0.04 40.40
N LEU A 307 15.58 1.23 40.24
CA LEU A 307 15.80 2.28 41.22
C LEU A 307 17.28 2.38 41.68
N LYS A 308 17.53 2.11 42.97
CA LYS A 308 18.87 2.10 43.60
C LYS A 308 19.51 0.70 43.60
N GLU A 309 18.73 -0.34 43.37
CA GLU A 309 19.17 -1.73 43.41
C GLU A 309 19.87 -2.14 42.10
N ARG A 310 20.78 -3.10 42.19
CA ARG A 310 21.55 -3.62 41.06
C ARG A 310 21.60 -5.14 41.05
N ASN A 311 21.71 -5.72 39.86
CA ASN A 311 21.88 -7.16 39.63
C ASN A 311 20.82 -7.98 40.37
N LYS A 312 21.23 -8.95 41.21
CA LYS A 312 20.32 -9.87 41.91
C LYS A 312 19.18 -9.13 42.63
N GLN A 313 19.51 -8.08 43.40
CA GLN A 313 18.51 -7.31 44.16
C GLN A 313 17.50 -6.62 43.24
N ALA A 314 17.97 -6.09 42.09
CA ALA A 314 17.09 -5.49 41.10
C ALA A 314 16.17 -6.51 40.42
N ILE A 315 16.65 -7.74 40.18
CA ILE A 315 15.84 -8.82 39.63
C ILE A 315 14.75 -9.22 40.63
N THR A 316 15.09 -9.48 41.89
CA THR A 316 14.09 -9.83 42.92
C THR A 316 13.00 -8.76 43.02
N ALA A 317 13.37 -7.48 43.07
CA ALA A 317 12.41 -6.38 43.10
C ALA A 317 11.53 -6.33 41.84
N LEU A 318 12.08 -6.60 40.64
CA LEU A 318 11.32 -6.62 39.38
C LEU A 318 10.33 -7.79 39.26
N LEU A 319 10.62 -8.92 39.89
CA LEU A 319 9.72 -10.07 39.89
C LEU A 319 8.45 -9.82 40.72
N GLY A 320 8.50 -8.87 41.67
CA GLY A 320 7.35 -8.45 42.47
C GLY A 320 6.47 -7.38 41.82
N VAL A 321 6.85 -6.89 40.64
CA VAL A 321 6.10 -5.87 39.91
C VAL A 321 5.02 -6.52 39.06
N SER A 322 3.77 -6.07 39.24
CA SER A 322 2.60 -6.61 38.56
C SER A 322 2.01 -5.71 37.47
N SER A 323 2.50 -4.46 37.33
CA SER A 323 1.97 -3.50 36.37
C SER A 323 3.06 -2.63 35.73
N GLY A 324 2.83 -2.24 34.47
CA GLY A 324 3.71 -1.36 33.70
C GLY A 324 3.97 -1.85 32.28
N HIS A 325 4.81 -1.11 31.54
CA HIS A 325 5.12 -1.41 30.14
C HIS A 325 6.55 -1.91 30.02
N PHE A 326 6.77 -2.96 29.23
CA PHE A 326 8.10 -3.43 28.89
C PHE A 326 8.42 -3.23 27.41
N THR A 327 9.71 -3.12 27.13
CA THR A 327 10.26 -2.98 25.79
C THR A 327 11.57 -3.76 25.69
N TYR A 328 11.59 -4.80 24.88
CA TYR A 328 12.78 -5.54 24.52
C TYR A 328 13.45 -4.90 23.30
N ALA A 329 14.78 -4.91 23.28
CA ALA A 329 15.63 -4.38 22.23
C ALA A 329 16.73 -5.39 21.91
N ARG A 330 17.00 -5.70 20.65
CA ARG A 330 18.22 -6.45 20.30
C ARG A 330 19.46 -5.62 20.57
N GLY A 331 20.50 -6.29 21.05
CA GLY A 331 21.81 -5.71 21.32
C GLY A 331 21.99 -5.19 22.75
N ILE A 332 23.25 -5.11 23.15
CA ILE A 332 23.72 -4.62 24.43
C ILE A 332 24.80 -3.54 24.19
N PRO A 333 24.98 -2.57 25.09
CA PRO A 333 26.07 -1.59 25.01
C PRO A 333 27.44 -2.28 24.98
N LYS A 334 28.39 -1.73 24.20
CA LYS A 334 29.73 -2.32 24.03
C LYS A 334 30.51 -2.43 25.34
N GLU A 335 30.21 -1.57 26.30
CA GLU A 335 30.81 -1.59 27.64
C GLU A 335 30.43 -2.87 28.42
N LEU A 336 29.31 -3.49 28.03
CA LEU A 336 28.78 -4.70 28.65
C LEU A 336 29.07 -5.95 27.84
N ASP A 337 29.83 -5.92 26.73
CA ASP A 337 30.07 -7.11 25.88
C ASP A 337 30.86 -8.23 26.58
N ASN A 338 31.73 -7.88 27.53
CA ASN A 338 32.62 -8.83 28.22
C ASN A 338 32.22 -9.11 29.67
N VAL A 339 31.07 -8.64 30.12
CA VAL A 339 30.59 -8.87 31.49
C VAL A 339 30.05 -10.30 31.60
N PRO A 340 30.48 -11.12 32.58
CA PRO A 340 29.93 -12.47 32.78
C PRO A 340 28.49 -12.40 33.29
N PRO A 341 27.69 -13.47 33.09
CA PRO A 341 26.36 -13.58 33.71
C PRO A 341 26.41 -13.39 35.24
N ILE A 342 25.39 -12.74 35.80
CA ILE A 342 25.33 -12.45 37.25
C ILE A 342 25.01 -13.69 38.11
N GLY A 343 24.64 -14.79 37.45
CA GLY A 343 24.28 -16.07 38.06
C GLY A 343 23.58 -16.95 37.02
N GLY A 344 23.36 -18.23 37.35
CA GLY A 344 22.56 -19.10 36.48
C GLY A 344 21.09 -18.68 36.53
N PHE A 345 20.47 -18.51 35.35
CA PHE A 345 19.10 -18.03 35.19
C PHE A 345 18.10 -18.67 36.17
N MET A 346 18.03 -20.01 36.22
CA MET A 346 17.10 -20.73 37.10
C MET A 346 17.33 -20.44 38.59
N GLY A 347 18.57 -20.24 39.01
CA GLY A 347 18.88 -19.88 40.40
C GLY A 347 18.38 -18.49 40.76
N LEU A 348 18.51 -17.53 39.85
CA LEU A 348 18.02 -16.16 40.03
C LEU A 348 16.49 -16.10 40.12
N MET A 349 15.79 -16.90 39.31
CA MET A 349 14.33 -16.95 39.33
C MET A 349 13.80 -17.61 40.60
N MET A 350 14.40 -18.72 41.04
CA MET A 350 13.99 -19.40 42.28
C MET A 350 14.26 -18.55 43.52
N GLU A 351 15.47 -17.96 43.64
CA GLU A 351 15.81 -17.04 44.74
C GLU A 351 14.87 -15.84 44.77
N GLY A 352 14.52 -15.30 43.61
CA GLY A 352 13.66 -14.13 43.48
C GLY A 352 12.19 -14.38 43.84
N VAL A 353 11.59 -15.46 43.32
CA VAL A 353 10.19 -15.83 43.64
C VAL A 353 10.06 -16.21 45.11
N GLN A 354 11.01 -16.99 45.66
CA GLN A 354 10.99 -17.37 47.08
C GLN A 354 11.06 -16.14 47.99
N SER A 355 11.88 -15.14 47.66
CA SER A 355 11.97 -13.90 48.44
C SER A 355 10.66 -13.11 48.44
N ILE A 356 9.90 -13.12 47.33
CA ILE A 356 8.60 -12.43 47.25
C ILE A 356 7.54 -13.16 48.08
N ASP A 357 7.54 -14.50 48.04
CA ASP A 357 6.64 -15.32 48.86
C ASP A 357 6.94 -15.14 50.35
N GLU A 358 8.21 -15.00 50.74
CA GLU A 358 8.63 -14.73 52.13
C GLU A 358 8.24 -13.31 52.60
N ASP A 359 8.39 -12.29 51.75
CA ASP A 359 7.99 -10.91 52.05
C ASP A 359 6.47 -10.74 52.12
N SER A 360 5.72 -11.47 51.28
CA SER A 360 4.25 -11.48 51.33
C SER A 360 3.69 -12.30 52.50
N ALA A 361 4.44 -13.30 53.00
CA ALA A 361 4.09 -14.05 54.20
C ALA A 361 4.40 -13.30 55.52
N GLN A 362 5.33 -12.34 55.51
CA GLN A 362 5.65 -11.48 56.67
C GLN A 362 4.78 -10.20 56.76
N GLY A 363 3.95 -9.93 55.75
CA GLY A 363 3.07 -8.76 55.66
C GLY A 363 1.62 -8.96 56.09
N VAL A 364 1.30 -10.03 56.85
CA VAL A 364 -0.03 -10.28 57.44
C VAL A 364 -0.07 -9.95 58.92
#